data_AF-A0A358NIR3-F1
#
_entry.id   AF-A0A358NIR3-F1
#
_cell.length_a   1.000
_cell.length_b   1.000
_cell.length_c   1.000
_cell.angle_alpha   90.00
_cell.angle_beta   90.00
_cell.angle_gamma   90.00
#
_symmetry.space_group_name_H-M   'P 1'
#
loop_
_entity.id
_entity.type
_entity.pdbx_description
1 polymer ?
#
loop_
_entity_poly.entity_id
_entity_poly.type
_entity_poly.pdbx_seq_one_letter_code
_entity_poly.pdbx_strand_id
1 'polypeptide(L)'
;MAFTVLYAGIPASAYMKMVIPPFIYLSISILTIILVFGSSANITNISDADYIYLRVFNHAGIFMGITRASLRNGLLLGLRSVCGIVSMYFLILTTPCTQQIKVMKKIRVPAVFIELYVLTYRFIAVFFEEAIQIHAAQKMKFGYTNYRNSMNSLAILVKTLYVRMMIRFKDMESILEIKHFDGNFYVD
;
A
#
# COMPACT_ATOMS: atom_id res chain seq x y z
N MET A 1 17.27 1.19 6.55
CA MET A 1 17.02 0.08 7.50
C MET A 1 17.80 0.25 8.79
N ALA A 2 19.11 0.47 8.76
CA ALA A 2 19.88 0.73 9.99
C ALA A 2 19.37 1.98 10.74
N PHE A 3 19.18 3.10 10.05
CA PHE A 3 18.67 4.35 10.66
C PHE A 3 17.28 4.21 11.29
N THR A 4 16.34 3.48 10.66
CA THR A 4 15.00 3.24 11.20
C THR A 4 15.04 2.39 12.48
N VAL A 5 15.94 1.42 12.57
CA VAL A 5 16.01 0.49 13.71
C VAL A 5 16.82 1.10 14.87
N LEU A 6 17.91 1.80 14.58
CA LEU A 6 18.78 2.41 15.60
C LEU A 6 18.22 3.73 16.15
N TYR A 7 17.63 4.58 15.31
CA TYR A 7 17.21 5.93 15.73
C TYR A 7 15.74 5.98 16.17
N ALA A 8 14.85 5.18 15.57
CA ALA A 8 13.43 5.22 15.90
C ALA A 8 13.00 4.20 16.98
N GLY A 9 13.90 3.33 17.46
CA GLY A 9 13.64 2.41 18.58
C GLY A 9 12.57 1.35 18.33
N ILE A 10 12.24 1.09 17.06
CA ILE A 10 11.14 0.19 16.69
C ILE A 10 11.65 -1.26 16.69
N PRO A 11 10.92 -2.21 17.33
CA PRO A 11 11.36 -3.60 17.37
C PRO A 11 11.52 -4.15 15.96
N ALA A 12 12.72 -4.65 15.65
CA ALA A 12 13.09 -5.12 14.31
C ALA A 12 12.11 -6.19 13.76
N SER A 13 11.49 -6.98 14.64
CA SER A 13 10.51 -8.00 14.29
C SER A 13 9.21 -7.42 13.71
N ALA A 14 8.74 -6.28 14.21
CA ALA A 14 7.54 -5.61 13.69
C ALA A 14 7.82 -4.94 12.34
N TYR A 15 8.97 -4.27 12.23
CA TYR A 15 9.41 -3.68 10.98
C TYR A 15 9.58 -4.73 9.87
N MET A 16 10.19 -5.88 10.19
CA MET A 16 10.39 -6.96 9.21
C MET A 16 9.06 -7.54 8.73
N LYS A 17 8.06 -7.72 9.61
CA LYS A 17 6.70 -8.14 9.21
C LYS A 17 6.05 -7.19 8.21
N MET A 18 6.22 -5.88 8.38
CA MET A 18 5.65 -4.88 7.47
C MET A 18 6.34 -4.85 6.10
N VAL A 19 7.63 -5.14 6.06
CA VAL A 19 8.46 -5.04 4.85
C VAL A 19 8.40 -6.31 3.98
N ILE A 20 7.96 -7.45 4.53
CA ILE A 20 7.86 -8.72 3.80
C ILE A 20 6.97 -8.64 2.54
N PRO A 21 5.74 -8.10 2.56
CA PRO A 21 4.88 -8.07 1.38
C PRO A 21 5.51 -7.35 0.17
N PRO A 22 6.03 -6.12 0.28
CA PRO A 22 6.68 -5.45 -0.86
C PRO A 22 7.97 -6.15 -1.30
N PHE A 23 8.72 -6.80 -0.40
CA PHE A 23 9.90 -7.59 -0.78
C PHE A 23 9.56 -8.85 -1.58
N ILE A 24 8.47 -9.54 -1.24
CA ILE A 24 7.98 -10.68 -2.03
C ILE A 24 7.64 -10.22 -3.46
N TYR A 25 6.89 -9.13 -3.57
CA TYR A 25 6.52 -8.55 -4.87
C TYR A 25 7.76 -8.13 -5.68
N LEU A 26 8.71 -7.45 -5.04
CA LEU A 26 9.95 -7.02 -5.67
C LEU A 26 10.79 -8.21 -6.16
N SER A 27 10.83 -9.30 -5.40
CA SER A 27 11.57 -10.51 -5.78
C SER A 27 10.95 -11.16 -7.03
N ILE A 28 9.61 -11.24 -7.08
CA ILE A 28 8.88 -11.72 -8.26
C ILE A 28 9.17 -10.82 -9.47
N SER A 29 9.14 -9.50 -9.29
CA SER A 29 9.39 -8.53 -10.36
C SER A 29 10.81 -8.62 -10.93
N ILE A 30 11.83 -8.72 -10.07
CA ILE A 30 13.22 -8.90 -10.51
C ILE A 30 13.39 -10.22 -11.26
N LEU A 31 12.76 -11.30 -10.78
CA LEU A 31 12.77 -12.60 -11.45
C LEU A 31 12.17 -12.49 -12.86
N THR A 32 11.05 -11.77 -13.02
CA THR A 32 10.43 -11.52 -14.33
C THR A 32 11.34 -10.71 -15.26
N ILE A 33 12.06 -9.71 -14.74
CA ILE A 33 12.94 -8.86 -15.58
C ILE A 33 14.18 -9.62 -16.06
N ILE A 34 14.73 -10.50 -15.21
CA ILE A 34 15.89 -11.33 -15.56
C ILE A 34 15.51 -12.36 -16.64
N LEU A 35 14.27 -12.87 -16.61
CA LEU A 35 13.75 -13.81 -17.59
C LEU A 35 13.29 -13.09 -18.86
N VAL A 36 14.08 -13.18 -19.93
CA VAL A 36 13.68 -12.64 -21.24
C VAL A 36 13.01 -13.74 -22.06
N PHE A 37 11.83 -13.43 -22.62
CA PHE A 37 11.12 -14.26 -23.59
C PHE A 37 11.28 -13.66 -24.99
N GLY A 38 11.88 -14.41 -25.92
CA GLY A 38 12.05 -14.03 -27.32
C GLY A 38 11.43 -15.04 -28.29
N SER A 39 10.96 -14.58 -29.45
CA SER A 39 10.44 -15.43 -30.53
C SER A 39 11.44 -15.54 -31.68
N SER A 40 11.49 -16.71 -32.33
CA SER A 40 12.43 -17.13 -33.37
C SER A 40 12.65 -16.14 -34.52
N ALA A 41 11.67 -15.29 -34.83
CA ALA A 41 11.71 -14.41 -36.00
C ALA A 41 12.76 -13.28 -35.92
N ASN A 42 13.27 -12.96 -34.72
CA ASN A 42 14.24 -11.87 -34.51
C ASN A 42 15.67 -12.37 -34.22
N ILE A 43 15.93 -13.69 -34.28
CA ILE A 43 17.19 -14.29 -33.81
C ILE A 43 18.31 -14.22 -34.86
N THR A 44 18.02 -13.96 -36.14
CA THR A 44 19.05 -13.89 -37.18
C THR A 44 19.87 -12.60 -37.17
N ASN A 45 19.47 -11.56 -36.42
CA ASN A 45 20.12 -10.24 -36.46
C ASN A 45 20.71 -9.77 -35.12
N ILE A 46 20.61 -10.57 -34.05
CA ILE A 46 21.12 -10.17 -32.73
C ILE A 46 22.23 -11.15 -32.35
N SER A 47 23.44 -10.73 -32.70
CA SER A 47 24.73 -11.34 -32.36
C SER A 47 24.70 -12.18 -31.08
N ASP A 48 25.15 -13.44 -31.21
CA ASP A 48 25.38 -14.47 -30.18
C ASP A 48 26.27 -14.04 -28.98
N ALA A 49 26.62 -12.77 -28.85
CA ALA A 49 27.65 -12.26 -27.93
C ALA A 49 27.13 -11.73 -26.59
N ASP A 50 25.82 -11.52 -26.37
CA ASP A 50 25.32 -10.91 -25.11
C ASP A 50 24.37 -11.78 -24.27
N TYR A 51 24.09 -13.00 -24.72
CA TYR A 51 23.29 -13.99 -23.99
C TYR A 51 24.21 -14.94 -23.21
N ILE A 52 24.04 -15.03 -21.88
CA ILE A 52 24.87 -15.88 -21.01
C ILE A 52 24.33 -17.32 -20.97
N TYR A 53 23.00 -17.50 -21.03
CA TYR A 53 22.35 -18.81 -21.06
C TYR A 53 21.13 -18.78 -21.97
N LEU A 54 21.07 -19.73 -22.92
CA LEU A 54 19.94 -19.93 -23.83
C LEU A 54 19.45 -21.37 -23.62
N ARG A 55 18.27 -21.57 -23.03
CA ARG A 55 17.66 -22.92 -22.97
C ARG A 55 16.53 -22.97 -23.99
N VAL A 56 16.84 -23.56 -25.14
CA VAL A 56 15.88 -23.78 -26.23
C VAL A 56 14.94 -24.91 -25.82
N PHE A 57 13.72 -24.56 -25.38
CA PHE A 57 12.64 -25.54 -25.27
C PHE A 57 12.00 -25.68 -26.65
N ASN A 58 12.47 -26.66 -27.42
CA ASN A 58 12.00 -26.92 -28.79
C ASN A 58 10.64 -27.63 -28.81
N HIS A 59 9.59 -26.91 -28.43
CA HIS A 59 8.21 -27.33 -28.71
C HIS A 59 7.25 -26.21 -29.13
N ALA A 60 7.64 -24.92 -29.05
CA ALA A 60 6.73 -23.81 -29.36
C ALA A 60 7.40 -22.51 -29.90
N GLY A 61 8.69 -22.52 -30.29
CA GLY A 61 9.37 -21.31 -30.78
C GLY A 61 9.56 -20.20 -29.73
N ILE A 62 9.41 -20.54 -28.44
CA ILE A 62 9.64 -19.67 -27.29
C ILE A 62 11.05 -19.89 -26.78
N PHE A 63 11.88 -18.85 -26.83
CA PHE A 63 13.23 -18.85 -26.29
C PHE A 63 13.23 -18.18 -24.92
N MET A 64 13.77 -18.87 -23.91
CA MET A 64 14.09 -18.30 -22.61
C MET A 64 15.60 -18.16 -22.48
N GLY A 65 16.05 -16.95 -22.21
CA GLY A 65 17.47 -16.67 -22.00
C GLY A 65 17.72 -15.54 -21.02
N ILE A 66 18.94 -15.53 -20.46
CA ILE A 66 19.42 -14.47 -19.57
C ILE A 66 20.48 -13.66 -20.31
N THR A 67 20.23 -12.36 -20.47
CA THR A 67 21.15 -11.40 -21.11
C THR A 67 21.92 -10.62 -20.04
N ARG A 68 23.17 -10.23 -20.29
CA ARG A 68 23.93 -9.35 -19.38
C ARG A 68 23.22 -8.03 -19.13
N ALA A 69 22.62 -7.46 -20.17
CA ALA A 69 21.82 -6.24 -20.08
C ALA A 69 20.63 -6.39 -19.11
N SER A 70 19.89 -7.50 -19.18
CA SER A 70 18.74 -7.78 -18.31
C SER A 70 19.17 -7.97 -16.85
N LEU A 71 20.30 -8.61 -16.60
CA LEU A 71 20.85 -8.78 -15.25
C LEU A 71 21.24 -7.43 -14.64
N ARG A 72 21.95 -6.58 -15.39
CA ARG A 72 22.34 -5.24 -14.94
C ARG A 72 21.11 -4.36 -14.66
N ASN A 73 20.13 -4.38 -15.56
CA ASN A 73 18.91 -3.60 -15.41
C ASN A 73 18.07 -4.09 -14.23
N GLY A 74 17.92 -5.41 -14.05
CA GLY A 74 17.21 -6.01 -12.92
C GLY A 74 17.83 -5.63 -11.58
N LEU A 75 19.16 -5.64 -11.47
CA LEU A 75 19.87 -5.26 -10.24
C LEU A 75 19.74 -3.75 -9.94
N LEU A 76 19.90 -2.89 -10.95
CA LEU A 76 19.71 -1.44 -10.81
C LEU A 76 18.29 -1.09 -10.35
N LEU A 77 17.28 -1.70 -10.97
CA LEU A 77 15.88 -1.48 -10.63
C LEU A 77 15.55 -2.01 -9.23
N GLY A 78 16.09 -3.17 -8.87
CA GLY A 78 15.94 -3.76 -7.54
C GLY A 78 16.49 -2.87 -6.44
N LEU A 79 17.73 -2.38 -6.60
CA LEU A 79 18.36 -1.47 -5.63
C LEU A 79 17.56 -0.17 -5.48
N ARG A 80 17.17 0.45 -6.60
CA ARG A 80 16.38 1.69 -6.58
C ARG A 80 15.04 1.51 -5.86
N SER A 81 14.39 0.38 -6.09
CA SER A 81 13.10 0.06 -5.48
C SER A 81 13.25 -0.20 -3.97
N VAL A 82 14.28 -0.93 -3.54
CA VAL A 82 14.59 -1.14 -2.12
C VAL A 82 14.85 0.20 -1.41
N CYS A 83 15.61 1.12 -2.02
CA CYS A 83 15.83 2.45 -1.47
C CYS A 83 14.51 3.22 -1.27
N GLY A 84 13.62 3.19 -2.27
CA GLY A 84 12.30 3.81 -2.20
C GLY A 84 11.43 3.24 -1.07
N ILE A 85 11.37 1.90 -0.96
CA ILE A 85 10.63 1.21 0.09
C ILE A 85 11.14 1.62 1.48
N VAL A 86 12.46 1.58 1.69
CA VAL A 86 13.07 1.95 2.97
C VAL A 86 12.79 3.41 3.34
N SER A 87 12.89 4.33 2.37
CA SER A 87 12.59 5.75 2.59
C SER A 87 11.12 5.99 2.93
N MET A 88 10.21 5.30 2.23
CA MET A 88 8.77 5.41 2.47
C MET A 88 8.40 4.91 3.86
N TYR A 89 8.89 3.73 4.28
CA TYR A 89 8.64 3.23 5.63
C TYR A 89 9.26 4.12 6.71
N PHE A 90 10.44 4.70 6.47
CA PHE A 90 11.00 5.68 7.41
C PHE A 90 10.03 6.84 7.66
N LEU A 91 9.44 7.42 6.60
CA LEU A 91 8.46 8.50 6.75
C LEU A 91 7.19 8.04 7.48
N ILE A 92 6.64 6.89 7.10
CA ILE A 92 5.40 6.36 7.71
C ILE A 92 5.57 6.14 9.21
N LEU A 93 6.72 5.61 9.65
CA LEU A 93 6.93 5.26 11.05
C LEU A 93 7.38 6.45 11.92
N THR A 94 7.93 7.52 11.33
CA THR A 94 8.47 8.67 12.08
C THR A 94 7.59 9.91 12.01
N THR A 95 6.73 10.04 11.01
CA THR A 95 6.00 11.28 10.73
C THR A 95 4.51 11.15 11.08
N PRO A 96 4.04 11.67 12.23
CA PRO A 96 2.62 11.69 12.57
C PRO A 96 1.84 12.62 11.62
N CYS A 97 0.52 12.39 11.50
CA CYS A 97 -0.34 13.17 10.60
C CYS A 97 -0.33 14.69 10.90
N THR A 98 -0.15 15.08 12.16
CA THR A 98 0.01 16.48 12.57
C THR A 98 1.23 17.15 11.91
N GLN A 99 2.34 16.44 11.78
CA GLN A 99 3.54 16.94 11.12
C GLN A 99 3.37 17.00 9.59
N GLN A 100 2.62 16.06 9.01
CA GLN A 100 2.28 16.10 7.57
C GLN A 100 1.47 17.36 7.22
N ILE A 101 0.51 17.74 8.07
CA ILE A 101 -0.28 18.98 7.89
C ILE A 101 0.63 20.22 7.90
N LYS A 102 1.61 20.29 8.79
CA LYS A 102 2.58 21.42 8.82
C LYS A 102 3.35 21.54 7.52
N VAL A 103 3.73 20.41 6.91
CA VAL A 103 4.38 20.39 5.60
C VAL A 103 3.43 20.85 4.49
N MET A 104 2.17 20.41 4.50
CA MET A 104 1.16 20.86 3.53
C MET A 104 0.90 22.38 3.62
N LYS A 105 0.84 22.93 4.84
CA LYS A 105 0.76 24.38 5.08
C LYS A 105 1.97 25.12 4.50
N LYS A 106 3.19 24.57 4.68
CA LYS A 106 4.44 25.14 4.13
C LYS A 106 4.47 25.17 2.60
N ILE A 107 3.89 24.15 1.95
CA ILE A 107 3.78 24.04 0.48
C ILE A 107 2.64 24.92 -0.07
N ARG A 108 1.91 25.66 0.79
CA ARG A 108 0.79 26.56 0.44
C ARG A 108 -0.37 25.82 -0.25
N VAL A 109 -0.68 24.61 0.22
CA VAL A 109 -1.91 23.92 -0.17
C VAL A 109 -3.12 24.73 0.31
N PRO A 110 -4.19 24.90 -0.51
CA PRO A 110 -5.39 25.61 -0.09
C PRO A 110 -6.02 25.00 1.17
N ALA A 111 -6.56 25.86 2.06
CA ALA A 111 -7.08 25.44 3.36
C ALA A 111 -8.08 24.28 3.26
N VAL A 112 -9.02 24.35 2.31
CA VAL A 112 -10.05 23.33 2.07
C VAL A 112 -9.49 21.91 1.92
N PHE A 113 -8.34 21.73 1.26
CA PHE A 113 -7.73 20.40 1.12
C PHE A 113 -7.14 19.89 2.43
N ILE A 114 -6.57 20.77 3.24
CA ILE A 114 -6.03 20.43 4.55
C ILE A 114 -7.17 20.00 5.49
N GLU A 115 -8.30 20.69 5.42
CA GLU A 115 -9.49 20.35 6.21
C GLU A 115 -10.04 18.98 5.83
N LEU A 116 -10.21 18.74 4.53
CA LEU A 116 -10.68 17.46 4.03
C LEU A 116 -9.73 16.33 4.43
N TYR A 117 -8.43 16.56 4.40
CA TYR A 117 -7.42 15.61 4.89
C TYR A 117 -7.58 15.31 6.40
N VAL A 118 -7.76 16.32 7.24
CA VAL A 118 -7.94 16.13 8.70
C VAL A 118 -9.24 15.38 9.00
N LEU A 119 -10.32 15.79 8.36
CA LEU A 119 -11.64 15.19 8.53
C LEU A 119 -11.63 13.73 8.10
N THR A 120 -11.09 13.43 6.91
CA THR A 120 -10.96 12.05 6.41
C THR A 120 -10.09 11.19 7.31
N TYR A 121 -8.95 11.70 7.78
CA TYR A 121 -8.09 10.99 8.73
C TYR A 121 -8.84 10.62 10.03
N ARG A 122 -9.59 11.57 10.59
CA ARG A 122 -10.42 11.32 11.78
C ARG A 122 -11.52 10.29 11.50
N PHE A 123 -12.17 10.38 10.34
CA PHE A 123 -13.20 9.43 9.93
C PHE A 123 -12.68 8.02 9.71
N ILE A 124 -11.43 7.85 9.25
CA ILE A 124 -10.81 6.53 9.12
C ILE A 124 -10.76 5.83 10.48
N ALA A 125 -10.37 6.53 11.55
CA ALA A 125 -10.35 5.96 12.89
C ALA A 125 -11.75 5.54 13.36
N VAL A 126 -12.74 6.43 13.22
CA VAL A 126 -14.15 6.14 13.57
C VAL A 126 -14.70 4.97 12.75
N PHE A 127 -14.37 4.89 11.46
CA PHE A 127 -14.78 3.80 10.59
C PHE A 127 -14.22 2.46 11.07
N PHE A 128 -12.93 2.41 11.43
CA PHE A 128 -12.31 1.19 11.95
C PHE A 128 -12.90 0.77 13.29
N GLU A 129 -13.16 1.72 14.21
CA GLU A 129 -13.80 1.42 15.49
C GLU A 129 -15.19 0.80 15.31
N GLU A 130 -16.03 1.38 14.45
CA GLU A 130 -17.35 0.84 14.12
C GLU A 130 -17.26 -0.55 13.47
N ALA A 131 -16.32 -0.73 12.53
CA ALA A 131 -16.12 -2.01 11.87
C ALA A 131 -15.71 -3.11 12.86
N ILE A 132 -14.81 -2.81 13.80
CA ILE A 132 -14.38 -3.75 14.86
C ILE A 132 -15.55 -4.11 15.77
N GLN A 133 -16.38 -3.14 16.17
CA GLN A 133 -17.55 -3.39 17.00
C GLN A 133 -18.59 -4.29 16.31
N ILE A 134 -18.91 -4.01 15.04
CA ILE A 134 -19.84 -4.82 14.26
C ILE A 134 -19.28 -6.23 14.06
N HIS A 135 -18.01 -6.34 13.71
CA HIS A 135 -17.34 -7.63 13.52
C HIS A 135 -17.32 -8.46 14.80
N ALA A 136 -17.05 -7.84 15.96
CA ALA A 136 -17.09 -8.51 17.26
C ALA A 136 -18.50 -9.04 17.57
N ALA A 137 -19.55 -8.23 17.34
CA ALA A 137 -20.93 -8.65 17.53
C ALA A 137 -21.34 -9.81 16.60
N GLN A 138 -20.89 -9.80 15.34
CA GLN A 138 -21.14 -10.90 14.39
C GLN A 138 -20.38 -12.18 14.77
N LYS A 139 -19.15 -12.04 15.30
CA LYS A 139 -18.35 -13.17 15.78
C LYS A 139 -19.03 -13.88 16.97
N MET A 140 -19.64 -13.12 17.89
CA MET A 140 -20.44 -13.69 19.00
C MET A 140 -21.68 -14.45 18.53
N LYS A 141 -22.21 -14.12 17.34
CA LYS A 141 -23.35 -14.80 16.72
C LYS A 141 -22.95 -15.95 15.78
N PHE A 142 -21.70 -16.43 15.87
CA PHE A 142 -21.16 -17.49 14.99
C PHE A 142 -21.25 -17.15 13.49
N GLY A 143 -21.18 -15.87 13.10
CA GLY A 143 -21.31 -15.42 11.72
C GLY A 143 -20.19 -15.89 10.78
N TYR A 144 -19.02 -16.26 11.32
CA TYR A 144 -17.80 -16.57 10.54
C TYR A 144 -17.39 -18.05 10.56
N THR A 145 -18.32 -18.96 10.87
CA THR A 145 -18.04 -20.41 10.96
C THR A 145 -17.85 -21.09 9.61
N ASN A 146 -18.69 -20.76 8.62
CA ASN A 146 -18.68 -21.34 7.28
C ASN A 146 -18.37 -20.27 6.23
N TYR A 147 -17.74 -20.64 5.11
CA TYR A 147 -17.43 -19.68 4.02
C TYR A 147 -18.68 -18.93 3.52
N ARG A 148 -19.79 -19.65 3.33
CA ARG A 148 -21.08 -19.05 2.93
C ARG A 148 -21.62 -18.07 3.98
N ASN A 149 -21.50 -18.42 5.26
CA ASN A 149 -21.95 -17.56 6.37
C ASN A 149 -21.04 -16.33 6.54
N SER A 150 -19.73 -16.50 6.30
CA SER A 150 -18.73 -15.43 6.33
C SER A 150 -19.02 -14.38 5.26
N MET A 151 -19.33 -14.79 4.02
CA MET A 151 -19.70 -13.87 2.95
C MET A 151 -20.99 -13.10 3.27
N ASN A 152 -22.01 -13.79 3.82
CA ASN A 152 -23.26 -13.14 4.24
C ASN A 152 -23.02 -12.16 5.41
N SER A 153 -22.22 -12.54 6.39
CA SER A 153 -21.85 -11.70 7.52
C SER A 153 -21.07 -10.47 7.07
N LEU A 154 -20.19 -10.60 6.08
CA LEU A 154 -19.48 -9.47 5.47
C LEU A 154 -20.44 -8.51 4.77
N ALA A 155 -21.43 -9.02 4.02
CA ALA A 155 -22.45 -8.18 3.39
C ALA A 155 -23.27 -7.39 4.43
N ILE A 156 -23.65 -8.04 5.53
CA ILE A 156 -24.35 -7.38 6.65
C ILE A 156 -23.45 -6.34 7.32
N LEU A 157 -22.15 -6.63 7.48
CA LEU A 157 -21.18 -5.70 8.08
C LEU A 157 -21.07 -4.43 7.23
N VAL A 158 -20.88 -4.58 5.93
CA VAL A 158 -20.77 -3.44 4.99
C VAL A 158 -22.06 -2.61 4.98
N LYS A 159 -23.22 -3.24 4.89
CA LYS A 159 -24.52 -2.54 4.93
C LYS A 159 -24.70 -1.75 6.22
N THR A 160 -24.43 -2.39 7.36
CA THR A 160 -24.61 -1.77 8.68
C THR A 160 -23.63 -0.63 8.90
N LEU A 161 -22.36 -0.85 8.52
CA LEU A 161 -21.30 0.15 8.62
C LEU A 161 -21.64 1.38 7.77
N TYR A 162 -22.07 1.19 6.53
CA TYR A 162 -22.48 2.30 5.66
C TYR A 162 -23.59 3.16 6.29
N VAL A 163 -24.66 2.54 6.79
CA VAL A 163 -25.78 3.28 7.43
C VAL A 163 -25.29 4.04 8.66
N ARG A 164 -24.48 3.41 9.52
CA ARG A 164 -23.92 4.09 10.71
C ARG A 164 -23.02 5.26 10.36
N MET A 165 -22.17 5.10 9.35
CA MET A 165 -21.29 6.19 8.89
C MET A 165 -22.08 7.36 8.32
N MET A 166 -23.16 7.10 7.56
CA MET A 166 -24.03 8.15 7.04
C MET A 166 -24.74 8.92 8.16
N ILE A 167 -25.17 8.24 9.23
CA ILE A 167 -25.75 8.90 10.40
C ILE A 167 -24.70 9.77 11.10
N ARG A 168 -23.50 9.21 11.38
CA ARG A 168 -22.40 9.97 12.00
C ARG A 168 -21.98 11.18 11.17
N PHE A 169 -22.03 11.09 9.85
CA PHE A 169 -21.75 12.22 8.96
C PHE A 169 -22.77 13.34 9.14
N LYS A 170 -24.07 13.02 9.13
CA LYS A 170 -25.16 13.99 9.35
C LYS A 170 -25.11 14.64 10.74
N ASP A 171 -24.79 13.85 11.76
CA ASP A 171 -24.63 14.37 13.12
C ASP A 171 -23.47 15.37 13.19
N MET A 172 -22.35 15.05 12.53
CA MET A 172 -21.20 15.94 12.48
C MET A 172 -21.48 17.22 11.68
N GLU A 173 -22.17 17.12 10.55
CA GLU A 173 -22.63 18.28 9.77
C GLU A 173 -23.49 19.21 10.64
N SER A 174 -24.49 18.66 11.35
CA SER A 174 -25.33 19.42 12.27
C SER A 174 -24.52 20.08 13.40
N ILE A 175 -23.51 19.39 13.94
CA ILE A 175 -22.61 19.95 14.97
C ILE A 175 -21.78 21.11 14.43
N LEU A 176 -21.29 21.01 13.19
CA LEU A 176 -20.50 22.06 12.55
C LEU A 176 -21.36 23.30 12.26
N GLU A 177 -22.62 23.12 11.85
CA GLU A 177 -23.58 24.21 11.68
C GLU A 177 -23.84 24.96 12.99
N ILE A 178 -24.09 24.23 14.09
CA ILE A 178 -24.30 24.83 15.43
C ILE A 178 -23.07 25.60 15.90
N LYS A 179 -21.87 25.14 15.54
CA LYS A 179 -20.61 25.79 15.91
C LYS A 179 -20.26 27.01 15.05
N HIS A 180 -21.10 27.41 14.11
CA HIS A 180 -20.81 28.48 13.14
C HIS A 180 -19.46 28.27 12.47
N PHE A 181 -19.29 27.11 11.83
CA PHE A 181 -18.03 26.76 11.19
C PHE A 181 -17.71 27.68 9.99
N ASP A 182 -16.70 28.54 10.14
CA ASP A 182 -16.25 29.52 9.14
C ASP A 182 -15.36 28.93 8.01
N GLY A 183 -15.29 27.61 7.87
CA GLY A 183 -14.41 26.98 6.86
C GLY A 183 -12.93 26.98 7.24
N ASN A 184 -12.61 27.08 8.54
CA ASN A 184 -11.26 26.92 9.08
C ASN A 184 -11.25 26.02 10.33
N PHE A 185 -10.70 24.81 10.21
CA PHE A 185 -10.26 24.02 11.35
C PHE A 185 -8.94 24.56 11.89
N TYR A 186 -8.99 25.20 13.08
CA TYR A 186 -7.80 25.55 13.85
C TYR A 186 -7.12 24.28 14.36
N VAL A 187 -6.19 23.75 13.57
CA VAL A 187 -5.29 22.65 13.95
C VAL A 187 -3.92 23.27 14.24
N ASP A 188 -3.58 23.40 15.52
CA ASP A 188 -2.26 23.79 16.03
C ASP A 188 -1.22 22.64 15.93
#